data_AF-A0A7Z2SMY7-F1
#
_entry.id   AF-A0A7Z2SMY7-F1
#
_cell.length_a   1.000
_cell.length_b   1.000
_cell.length_c   1.000
_cell.angle_alpha   90.00
_cell.angle_beta   90.00
_cell.angle_gamma   90.00
#
_symmetry.space_group_name_H-M   'P 1'
#
loop_
_entity.id
_entity.type
_entity.pdbx_description
1 polymer ?
#
loop_
_entity_poly.entity_id
_entity_poly.type
_entity_poly.pdbx_seq_one_letter_code
_entity_poly.pdbx_strand_id
1 'polypeptide(L)' 'MPRYFFDVKDGHKLFDASGFVCENDADAIIRATVLAIGVSLDKPEDDPERRISIIDDAGREIGTVPVYSKPSYENPAK' A
#
# COMPACT_ATOMS: atom_id res chain seq x y z
N MET A 1 -11.56 -18.63 -0.71
CA MET A 1 -11.04 -17.33 -0.25
C MET A 1 -10.07 -16.84 -1.32
N PRO A 2 -10.35 -15.69 -1.95
CA PRO A 2 -9.52 -15.14 -3.02
C PRO A 2 -8.11 -14.79 -2.54
N ARG A 3 -7.16 -14.86 -3.48
CA ARG A 3 -5.77 -14.45 -3.24
C ARG A 3 -5.55 -13.07 -3.84
N TYR A 4 -4.92 -12.20 -3.07
CA TYR A 4 -4.59 -10.84 -3.48
C TYR A 4 -3.08 -10.62 -3.40
N PHE A 5 -2.60 -9.73 -4.24
CA PHE A 5 -1.21 -9.31 -4.29
C PHE A 5 -1.13 -7.82 -3.98
N PHE A 6 -0.05 -7.41 -3.32
CA PHE A 6 0.18 -6.04 -2.90
C PHE A 6 1.49 -5.57 -3.51
N ASP A 7 1.43 -4.49 -4.27
CA ASP A 7 2.61 -3.93 -4.93
C ASP A 7 2.83 -2.48 -4.46
N VAL A 8 4.01 -2.21 -3.92
CA VAL A 8 4.39 -0.85 -3.52
C VAL A 8 4.88 -0.12 -4.76
N LYS A 9 4.11 0.85 -5.24
CA LYS A 9 4.52 1.76 -6.32
C LYS A 9 5.42 2.85 -5.72
N ASP A 10 6.68 2.52 -5.47
CA ASP A 10 7.74 3.45 -5.04
C ASP A 10 9.03 3.33 -5.89
N GLY A 11 8.94 2.68 -7.05
CA GLY A 11 10.09 2.33 -7.89
C GLY A 11 10.74 0.99 -7.52
N HIS A 12 10.43 0.41 -6.35
CA HIS A 12 10.86 -0.91 -5.93
C HIS A 12 9.65 -1.83 -5.70
N LYS A 13 9.45 -2.78 -6.62
CA LYS A 13 8.47 -3.85 -6.46
C LYS A 13 8.79 -4.68 -5.22
N LEU A 14 8.11 -4.41 -4.10
CA LEU A 14 8.04 -5.35 -2.98
C LEU A 14 7.00 -6.43 -3.32
N PHE A 15 7.32 -7.22 -4.36
CA PHE A 15 6.42 -8.24 -4.87
C PHE A 15 6.52 -9.48 -3.99
N ASP A 16 5.63 -9.60 -3.00
CA ASP A 16 5.42 -10.90 -2.35
C ASP A 16 4.68 -11.81 -3.33
N ALA A 17 5.45 -12.61 -4.06
CA ALA A 17 4.93 -13.54 -5.05
C ALA A 17 3.97 -14.59 -4.44
N SER A 18 3.98 -14.76 -3.12
CA SER A 18 3.06 -15.67 -2.46
C SER A 18 1.63 -15.13 -2.39
N GLY A 19 1.44 -13.81 -2.38
CA GLY A 19 0.14 -13.16 -2.17
C GLY A 19 -0.49 -13.51 -0.82
N PHE A 20 -1.56 -12.80 -0.44
CA PHE A 20 -2.30 -13.05 0.79
C PHE A 20 -3.71 -13.53 0.49
N VAL A 21 -4.21 -14.47 1.29
CA VAL A 21 -5.59 -14.95 1.19
C VAL A 21 -6.48 -14.06 2.05
N CYS A 22 -7.45 -13.39 1.42
CA CYS A 22 -8.44 -12.57 2.10
C CYS A 22 -9.84 -13.19 1.89
N GLU A 23 -10.82 -12.86 2.74
CA GLU A 23 -12.18 -13.38 2.55
C GLU A 23 -12.87 -12.65 1.39
N ASN A 24 -12.59 -11.36 1.22
CA ASN A 24 -13.17 -10.48 0.20
C ASN A 24 -12.26 -9.25 -0.07
N ASP A 25 -12.71 -8.38 -0.98
CA ASP A 25 -12.00 -7.15 -1.36
C ASP A 25 -11.82 -6.16 -0.20
N ALA A 26 -12.76 -6.09 0.74
CA ALA A 26 -12.66 -5.19 1.89
C ALA A 26 -11.52 -5.63 2.83
N ASP A 27 -11.34 -6.93 3.05
CA ASP A 27 -10.20 -7.46 3.80
C ASP A 27 -8.87 -7.19 3.11
N ALA A 28 -8.85 -7.26 1.77
CA ALA A 28 -7.66 -6.91 1.01
C ALA A 28 -7.29 -5.43 1.20
N ILE A 29 -8.27 -4.52 1.24
CA ILE A 29 -8.06 -3.10 1.52
C ILE A 29 -7.54 -2.86 2.95
N ILE A 30 -8.12 -3.55 3.94
CA ILE A 30 -7.65 -3.47 5.34
C ILE A 30 -6.19 -3.94 5.41
N ARG A 31 -5.87 -5.06 4.77
CA ARG A 31 -4.50 -5.59 4.73
C ARG A 31 -3.53 -4.63 4.04
N ALA A 32 -3.91 -4.04 2.90
CA ALA A 32 -3.11 -3.03 2.22
C ALA A 32 -2.84 -1.81 3.11
N THR A 33 -3.81 -1.40 3.94
CA THR A 33 -3.63 -0.30 4.90
C THR A 33 -2.61 -0.65 5.99
N VAL A 34 -2.64 -1.87 6.53
CA VAL A 34 -1.63 -2.34 7.49
C VAL A 34 -0.24 -2.38 6.85
N LEU A 35 -0.14 -2.84 5.59
CA LEU A 35 1.12 -2.83 4.85
C LEU A 35 1.61 -1.40 4.61
N ALA A 36 0.73 -0.47 4.26
CA ALA A 36 1.09 0.93 4.02
C ALA A 36 1.69 1.58 5.27
N ILE A 37 1.16 1.27 6.46
CA ILE A 37 1.74 1.70 7.74
C ILE A 37 3.11 1.05 7.97
N GLY A 38 3.26 -0.26 7.71
CA GLY A 38 4.53 -0.94 7.85
C GLY A 38 5.62 -0.34 6.94
N VAL A 39 5.27 -0.09 5.67
CA VAL A 39 6.16 0.53 4.68
C VAL A 39 6.56 1.95 5.07
N SER A 40 5.62 2.76 5.57
CA SER A 40 5.92 4.14 5.99
C SER A 40 6.83 4.21 7.21
N LEU A 41 6.76 3.22 8.10
CA LEU A 41 7.64 3.11 9.27
C LEU A 41 9.03 2.56 8.92
N ASP A 42 9.10 1.58 8.00
CA ASP A 42 10.36 0.95 7.57
C ASP A 42 11.22 1.89 6.72
N LYS A 43 10.61 2.52 5.72
CA LYS A 43 11.25 3.51 4.85
C LYS A 43 10.41 4.79 4.83
N PRO A 44 10.61 5.72 5.78
CA PRO A 44 9.92 6.99 5.77
C PRO A 44 10.40 7.82 4.57
N GLU A 45 9.48 8.12 3.66
CA GLU A 45 9.74 8.89 2.44
C GLU A 45 8.63 9.91 2.25
N ASP A 46 8.98 11.14 1.92
CA ASP A 46 8.02 12.22 1.64
C ASP A 46 7.62 12.20 0.17
N ASP A 47 6.96 11.10 -0.22
CA ASP A 47 6.44 10.91 -1.57
C ASP A 47 4.90 10.81 -1.52
N PRO A 48 4.17 11.81 -2.04
CA PRO A 48 2.70 11.79 -2.06
C PRO A 48 2.13 10.81 -3.08
N GLU A 49 2.92 10.35 -4.05
CA GLU A 49 2.51 9.39 -5.07
C GLU A 49 2.74 7.94 -4.63
N ARG A 50 3.38 7.74 -3.47
CA ARG A 50 3.67 6.41 -2.93
C ARG A 50 2.39 5.70 -2.50
N ARG A 51 2.10 4.58 -3.16
CA ARG A 51 0.85 3.82 -2.97
C ARG A 51 1.10 2.32 -2.98
N ILE A 52 0.24 1.57 -2.31
CA ILE A 52 0.14 0.13 -2.44
C ILE A 52 -1.02 -0.18 -3.39
N SER A 53 -0.72 -0.83 -4.52
CA SER A 53 -1.72 -1.42 -5.41
C SER A 53 -2.21 -2.75 -4.88
N ILE A 54 -3.52 -2.97 -4.95
CA ILE A 54 -4.19 -4.21 -4.58
C ILE A 54 -4.61 -4.91 -5.88
N ILE A 55 -4.10 -6.11 -6.09
CA ILE A 55 -4.29 -6.86 -7.33
C ILE A 55 -5.01 -8.17 -6.99
N ASP A 56 -6.10 -8.49 -7.69
CA ASP A 56 -6.82 -9.74 -7.52
C ASP A 56 -6.09 -10.93 -8.19
N ASP A 57 -6.63 -12.14 -8.01
CA ASP A 57 -6.06 -13.37 -8.58
C ASP A 57 -6.12 -13.43 -10.12
N ALA A 58 -6.96 -12.62 -10.74
CA ALA A 58 -7.00 -12.42 -12.18
C ALA A 58 -5.95 -11.40 -12.67
N GLY A 59 -5.17 -10.80 -11.76
CA GLY A 59 -4.16 -9.80 -12.10
C GLY A 59 -4.72 -8.39 -12.32
N ARG A 60 -5.99 -8.15 -11.97
CA ARG A 60 -6.62 -6.84 -12.10
C ARG A 60 -6.39 -6.02 -10.84
N GLU A 61 -5.97 -4.76 -11.02
CA GLU A 61 -5.92 -3.80 -9.93
C GLU A 61 -7.35 -3.45 -9.49
N ILE A 62 -7.67 -3.72 -8.23
CA ILE A 62 -9.00 -3.44 -7.66
C ILE A 62 -9.00 -2.17 -6.80
N GLY A 63 -7.83 -1.66 -6.46
CA GLY A 63 -7.71 -0.43 -5.68
C GLY A 63 -6.27 -0.10 -5.30
N THR A 64 -6.12 1.06 -4.66
CA THR A 64 -4.84 1.50 -4.11
C THR A 64 -5.02 2.12 -2.74
N VAL A 65 -4.00 1.99 -1.89
CA VAL A 65 -3.93 2.65 -0.58
C VAL A 65 -2.71 3.57 -0.55
N PRO A 66 -2.84 4.85 -0.17
CA PRO A 66 -1.67 5.72 -0.03
C PRO A 66 -0.77 5.24 1.10
N VAL A 67 0.54 5.28 0.86
CA VAL A 67 1.55 5.14 1.90
C VAL A 67 1.73 6.53 2.48
N TYR A 68 1.21 6.75 3.69
CA TYR A 68 1.31 8.06 4.35
C TYR A 68 2.77 8.50 4.47
N SER A 69 3.15 9.45 3.65
CA SER A 69 4.27 10.37 3.84
C SER A 69 3.94 11.22 5.06
N LYS A 70 4.91 11.47 5.96
CA LYS A 70 4.68 12.35 7.12
C LYS A 70 4.02 13.65 6.62
N PRO A 71 3.03 14.22 7.32
CA PRO A 71 2.54 15.54 6.97
C PRO A 71 3.74 16.48 6.95
N SER A 72 4.01 17.11 5.80
CA SER A 72 4.98 18.18 5.70
C SER A 72 4.59 19.23 6.74
N TYR A 73 5.34 19.29 7.85
CA TYR A 73 5.24 20.38 8.80
C TYR A 73 5.93 21.59 8.15
N GLU A 74 5.32 22.16 7.11
CA GLU A 74 5.53 23.57 6.82
C GLU A 74 4.92 24.33 8.00
N ASN A 75 5.79 24.71 8.94
CA ASN A 75 5.46 25.51 10.11
C ASN A 75 4.70 26.77 9.65
N PRO A 76 3.38 26.91 9.89
CA PRO A 76 2.64 28.11 9.53
C PRO A 76 2.82 29.12 10.66
N ALA A 77 4.06 29.62 10.82
CA ALA A 77 4.36 30.71 11.73
C ALA A 77 5.42 31.61 11.09
N LYS A 78 4.94 32.57 10.30
CA LYS A 78 5.60 33.86 10.10
C LYS A 78 4.64 34.97 10.47
#